data_AF-A0A7K6UY66-F1
#
_entry.id   AF-A0A7K6UY66-F1
#
_cell.length_a   1.000
_cell.length_b   1.000
_cell.length_c   1.000
_cell.angle_alpha   90.00
_cell.angle_beta   90.00
_cell.angle_gamma   90.00
#
_symmetry.space_group_name_H-M   'P 1'
#
loop_
_entity.id
_entity.type
_entity.pdbx_description
1 polymer ?
#
loop_
_entity_poly.entity_id
_entity_poly.type
_entity_poly.pdbx_seq_one_letter_code
_entity_poly.pdbx_strand_id
1 'polypeptide(L)'
;MKTSNVLLFILLLHYINASTEWPTHTVCKEDNLEIYYKSCDPQQDFTFSIDHCPDIATQTFNIRAAMVLKHSIKELHVKLNMIINGKTVLTYSDTICGPGHSTSNFCGMKKGGNL
;
A
#
# COMPACT_ATOMS: atom_id res chain seq x y z
N MET A 1 -45.37 -3.33 10.39
CA MET A 1 -44.24 -4.23 10.77
C MET A 1 -43.49 -4.90 9.60
N LYS A 2 -43.86 -4.74 8.32
CA LYS A 2 -43.14 -5.40 7.19
C LYS A 2 -42.06 -4.55 6.51
N THR A 3 -42.18 -3.23 6.55
CA THR A 3 -41.23 -2.29 5.89
C THR A 3 -39.89 -2.16 6.62
N SER A 4 -39.86 -2.37 7.93
CA SER A 4 -38.63 -2.25 8.74
C SER A 4 -37.58 -3.31 8.40
N ASN A 5 -38.01 -4.54 8.10
CA ASN A 5 -37.07 -5.63 7.79
C ASN A 5 -36.47 -5.46 6.39
N VAL A 6 -37.23 -4.89 5.45
CA VAL A 6 -36.74 -4.60 4.09
C VAL A 6 -35.69 -3.48 4.12
N LEU A 7 -35.94 -2.42 4.89
CA LEU A 7 -34.98 -1.33 5.07
C LEU A 7 -33.69 -1.83 5.72
N LEU A 8 -33.80 -2.68 6.74
CA LEU A 8 -32.64 -3.29 7.41
C LEU A 8 -31.82 -4.17 6.46
N PHE A 9 -32.49 -4.95 5.60
CA PHE A 9 -31.83 -5.78 4.59
C PHE A 9 -31.13 -4.95 3.51
N ILE A 10 -31.74 -3.86 3.06
CA ILE A 10 -31.14 -2.93 2.09
C ILE A 10 -29.91 -2.24 2.70
N LEU A 11 -29.98 -1.80 3.96
CA LEU A 11 -28.85 -1.25 4.70
C LEU A 11 -27.72 -2.28 4.87
N LEU A 12 -28.05 -3.54 5.19
CA LEU A 12 -27.07 -4.62 5.29
C LEU A 12 -26.38 -4.89 3.94
N LEU A 13 -27.14 -4.96 2.84
CA LEU A 13 -26.61 -5.18 1.49
C LEU A 13 -25.72 -4.02 1.02
N HIS A 14 -26.09 -2.78 1.35
CA HIS A 14 -25.22 -1.62 1.09
C HIS A 14 -23.95 -1.64 1.95
N TYR A 15 -24.03 -2.11 3.19
CA TYR A 15 -22.87 -2.24 4.08
C TYR A 15 -21.89 -3.32 3.61
N ILE A 16 -22.40 -4.42 3.05
CA ILE A 16 -21.56 -5.50 2.50
C ILE A 16 -20.84 -5.05 1.21
N ASN A 17 -21.53 -4.30 0.34
CA ASN A 17 -20.92 -3.71 -0.87
C ASN A 17 -20.01 -2.50 -0.59
N ALA A 18 -20.08 -1.92 0.62
CA ALA A 18 -19.21 -0.84 1.08
C ALA A 18 -17.89 -1.35 1.71
N SER A 19 -17.62 -2.65 1.66
CA SER A 19 -16.24 -3.16 1.71
C SER A 19 -15.55 -2.78 0.40
N THR A 20 -15.31 -1.47 0.20
CA THR A 20 -14.62 -0.93 -0.96
C THR A 20 -13.16 -1.37 -0.89
N GLU A 21 -12.90 -2.52 -1.47
CA GLU A 21 -11.54 -2.96 -1.75
C GLU A 21 -10.87 -1.91 -2.65
N TRP A 22 -9.63 -1.52 -2.31
CA TRP A 22 -8.90 -0.54 -3.10
C TRP A 22 -8.68 -1.04 -4.53
N PRO A 23 -8.68 -0.14 -5.52
CA PRO A 23 -8.43 -0.53 -6.90
C PRO A 23 -7.02 -1.11 -7.07
N THR A 24 -6.86 -1.99 -8.05
CA THR A 24 -5.54 -2.39 -8.52
C THR A 24 -5.02 -1.34 -9.49
N HIS A 25 -3.85 -0.78 -9.20
CA HIS A 25 -3.17 0.21 -10.02
C HIS A 25 -2.13 -0.46 -10.93
N THR A 26 -1.99 0.06 -12.13
CA THR A 26 -0.92 -0.32 -13.07
C THR A 26 0.29 0.57 -12.83
N VAL A 27 1.44 -0.02 -12.51
CA VAL A 27 2.74 0.69 -12.42
C VAL A 27 3.47 0.59 -13.76
N CYS A 28 3.55 -0.62 -14.32
CA CYS A 28 4.21 -0.91 -15.57
C CYS A 28 3.33 -1.84 -16.40
N LYS A 29 3.26 -1.59 -17.71
CA LYS A 29 2.63 -2.46 -18.69
C LYS A 29 3.36 -2.33 -20.02
N GLU A 30 4.45 -3.07 -20.13
CA GLU A 30 5.32 -3.16 -21.30
C GLU A 30 5.34 -4.60 -21.81
N ASP A 31 5.87 -4.83 -23.02
CA ASP A 31 5.78 -6.13 -23.72
C ASP A 31 6.22 -7.35 -22.90
N ASN A 32 7.22 -7.19 -22.02
CA ASN A 32 7.76 -8.27 -21.19
C ASN A 32 7.74 -7.97 -19.68
N LEU A 33 7.09 -6.88 -19.26
CA LEU A 33 7.08 -6.45 -17.86
C LEU A 33 5.73 -5.84 -17.49
N GLU A 34 5.04 -6.52 -16.58
CA GLU A 34 3.81 -6.02 -15.98
C GLU A 34 3.95 -5.97 -14.47
N ILE A 35 3.65 -4.79 -13.89
CA ILE A 35 3.71 -4.56 -12.45
C ILE A 35 2.44 -3.85 -12.03
N TYR A 36 1.78 -4.42 -11.04
CA TYR A 36 0.56 -3.89 -10.46
C TYR A 36 0.67 -3.83 -8.93
N TYR A 37 -0.02 -2.89 -8.29
CA TYR A 37 -0.16 -2.88 -6.83
C TYR A 37 -1.62 -2.62 -6.43
N LYS A 38 -1.96 -3.09 -5.22
CA LYS A 38 -3.23 -2.79 -4.55
C LYS A 38 -2.92 -2.59 -3.08
N SER A 39 -3.40 -1.49 -2.49
CA SER A 39 -3.24 -1.26 -1.05
C SER A 39 -3.95 -2.34 -0.25
N CYS A 40 -3.25 -2.87 0.76
CA CYS A 40 -3.80 -3.80 1.75
C CYS A 40 -4.12 -3.11 3.08
N ASP A 41 -3.90 -1.78 3.20
CA ASP A 41 -4.36 -1.00 4.34
C ASP A 41 -5.87 -0.71 4.18
N PRO A 42 -6.74 -1.21 5.07
CA PRO A 42 -8.18 -0.96 4.97
C PRO A 42 -8.55 0.52 5.12
N GLN A 43 -7.66 1.38 5.62
CA GLN A 43 -7.96 2.79 5.87
C GLN A 43 -7.72 3.72 4.69
N GLN A 44 -6.80 3.36 3.78
CA GLN A 44 -6.46 4.22 2.64
C GLN A 44 -5.71 3.49 1.53
N ASP A 45 -5.85 4.06 0.33
CA ASP A 45 -4.95 3.81 -0.78
C ASP A 45 -3.72 4.74 -0.73
N PHE A 46 -2.77 4.51 -1.61
CA PHE A 46 -1.60 5.37 -1.80
C PHE A 46 -1.27 5.50 -3.29
N THR A 47 -0.44 6.48 -3.64
CA THR A 47 0.10 6.61 -5.00
C THR A 47 1.51 6.04 -5.04
N PHE A 48 1.81 5.24 -6.05
CA PHE A 48 3.14 4.69 -6.31
C PHE A 48 3.41 4.60 -7.81
N SER A 49 4.60 5.02 -8.23
CA SER A 49 5.09 4.88 -9.60
C SER A 49 6.60 4.58 -9.63
N ILE A 50 7.04 3.96 -10.71
CA ILE A 50 8.46 3.77 -11.06
C ILE A 50 8.76 4.70 -12.23
N ASP A 51 9.86 5.47 -12.15
CA ASP A 51 10.17 6.48 -13.17
C ASP A 51 10.45 5.87 -14.55
N HIS A 52 11.12 4.71 -14.58
CA HIS A 52 11.40 3.95 -15.80
C HIS A 52 11.31 2.44 -15.51
N CYS A 53 10.33 1.77 -16.09
CA CYS A 53 9.99 0.38 -15.78
C CYS A 53 11.12 -0.64 -16.05
N PRO A 54 11.89 -0.55 -17.16
CA PRO A 54 13.00 -1.47 -17.41
C PRO A 54 14.10 -1.44 -16.34
N ASP A 55 14.23 -0.34 -15.59
CA ASP A 55 15.27 -0.20 -14.56
C ASP A 55 15.07 -1.15 -13.37
N ILE A 56 13.91 -1.80 -13.25
CA ILE A 56 13.66 -2.78 -12.18
C ILE A 56 14.61 -3.98 -12.25
N ALA A 57 15.16 -4.29 -13.43
CA ALA A 57 16.15 -5.34 -13.61
C ALA A 57 17.56 -4.93 -13.16
N THR A 58 17.76 -3.66 -12.77
CA THR A 58 19.02 -3.14 -12.25
C THR A 58 19.07 -3.22 -10.72
N GLN A 59 20.22 -2.88 -10.12
CA GLN A 59 20.40 -2.92 -8.66
C GLN A 59 19.64 -1.79 -7.92
N THR A 60 19.37 -0.67 -8.60
CA THR A 60 18.71 0.50 -8.00
C THR A 60 17.86 1.21 -9.04
N PHE A 61 16.61 1.54 -8.70
CA PHE A 61 15.69 2.27 -9.56
C PHE A 61 14.98 3.37 -8.77
N ASN A 62 14.51 4.41 -9.46
CA ASN A 62 13.84 5.54 -8.85
C ASN A 62 12.32 5.30 -8.78
N ILE A 63 11.75 5.65 -7.63
CA ILE A 63 10.31 5.56 -7.36
C ILE A 63 9.76 6.92 -6.93
N ARG A 64 8.46 7.09 -7.13
CA ARG A 64 7.68 8.16 -6.50
C ARG A 64 6.54 7.53 -5.74
N ALA A 65 6.39 7.89 -4.48
CA ALA A 65 5.31 7.43 -3.64
C ALA A 65 4.71 8.62 -2.91
N ALA A 66 3.39 8.60 -2.71
CA ALA A 66 2.71 9.61 -1.93
C ALA A 66 1.56 9.00 -1.13
N MET A 67 1.42 9.41 0.13
CA MET A 67 0.34 8.96 1.02
C MET A 67 0.08 9.92 2.18
N VAL A 68 -1.14 9.91 2.71
CA VAL A 68 -1.45 10.58 3.98
C VAL A 68 -1.00 9.71 5.14
N LEU A 69 -0.27 10.26 6.09
CA LEU A 69 0.19 9.50 7.25
C LEU A 69 -0.94 9.29 8.27
N LYS A 70 -1.43 8.06 8.39
CA LYS A 70 -2.42 7.70 9.44
C LYS A 70 -1.81 7.56 10.83
N HIS A 71 -0.49 7.44 10.90
CA HIS A 71 0.31 7.33 12.13
C HIS A 71 1.54 8.25 12.03
N SER A 72 2.08 8.66 13.18
CA SER A 72 3.35 9.41 13.18
C SER A 72 4.52 8.46 12.96
N ILE A 73 5.49 8.85 12.13
CA ILE A 73 6.68 8.05 11.82
C ILE A 73 7.78 8.37 12.84
N LYS A 74 7.65 7.91 14.08
CA LYS A 74 8.79 7.97 15.03
C LYS A 74 9.80 6.86 14.71
N GLU A 75 9.26 5.67 14.46
CA GLU A 75 9.98 4.49 14.01
C GLU A 75 9.23 3.94 12.79
N LEU A 76 9.95 3.41 11.81
CA LEU A 76 9.39 2.81 10.62
C LEU A 76 10.22 1.60 10.23
N HIS A 77 9.55 0.48 10.09
CA HIS A 77 10.14 -0.77 9.66
C HIS A 77 9.45 -1.22 8.38
N VAL A 78 10.23 -1.73 7.44
CA VAL A 78 9.72 -2.34 6.22
C VAL A 78 9.85 -3.85 6.34
N LYS A 79 8.82 -4.57 5.90
CA LYS A 79 8.84 -6.02 5.75
C LYS A 79 8.34 -6.37 4.35
N LEU A 80 9.18 -7.04 3.57
CA LEU A 80 8.89 -7.47 2.21
C LEU A 80 8.85 -8.99 2.17
N ASN A 81 7.79 -9.55 1.57
CA ASN A 81 7.66 -10.97 1.33
C ASN A 81 7.59 -11.22 -0.17
N MET A 82 8.48 -12.07 -0.70
CA MET A 82 8.35 -12.58 -2.06
C MET A 82 7.52 -13.87 -2.01
N ILE A 83 6.43 -13.89 -2.77
CA ILE A 83 5.49 -15.01 -2.81
C ILE A 83 5.49 -15.58 -4.23
N ILE A 84 5.84 -16.86 -4.36
CA ILE A 84 5.80 -17.61 -5.63
C ILE A 84 4.92 -18.83 -5.40
N ASN A 85 3.95 -19.06 -6.29
CA ASN A 85 2.98 -20.17 -6.19
C ASN A 85 2.28 -20.25 -4.82
N GLY A 86 1.91 -19.09 -4.27
CA GLY A 86 1.20 -18.98 -2.99
C GLY A 86 2.06 -19.23 -1.74
N LYS A 87 3.37 -19.45 -1.88
CA LYS A 87 4.29 -19.67 -0.76
C LYS A 87 5.29 -18.52 -0.65
N THR A 88 5.52 -18.05 0.57
CA THR A 88 6.60 -17.09 0.83
C THR A 88 7.95 -17.79 0.66
N VAL A 89 8.72 -17.36 -0.34
CA VAL A 89 10.04 -17.91 -0.67
C VAL A 89 11.18 -17.08 -0.10
N LEU A 90 10.95 -15.78 0.14
CA LEU A 90 11.92 -14.87 0.73
C LEU A 90 11.19 -13.87 1.64
N THR A 91 11.81 -13.54 2.77
CA THR A 91 11.37 -12.47 3.67
C THR A 91 12.56 -11.56 3.95
N TYR A 92 12.36 -10.28 3.71
CA TYR A 92 13.32 -9.23 4.02
C TYR A 92 12.68 -8.25 5.00
N SER A 93 13.45 -7.79 5.98
CA SER A 93 13.00 -6.79 6.95
C SER A 93 14.12 -5.78 7.18
N ASP A 94 13.77 -4.50 7.28
CA ASP A 94 14.74 -3.43 7.56
C ASP A 94 14.11 -2.28 8.35
N THR A 95 14.94 -1.45 8.98
CA THR A 95 14.52 -0.27 9.74
C THR A 95 14.86 1.00 8.99
N ILE A 96 13.83 1.70 8.51
CA ILE A 96 13.95 2.95 7.77
C ILE A 96 14.11 4.14 8.72
N CYS A 97 13.33 4.16 9.81
CA CYS A 97 13.41 5.16 10.86
C CYS A 97 13.53 4.45 12.21
N GLY A 98 14.54 4.81 13.01
CA GLY A 98 14.77 4.26 14.33
C GLY A 98 15.67 5.18 15.19
N PRO A 99 15.84 4.87 16.48
CA PRO A 99 16.69 5.66 17.37
C PRO A 99 18.14 5.68 16.86
N GLY A 100 18.64 6.86 16.50
CA GLY A 100 20.00 7.02 15.95
C GLY A 100 20.19 6.53 14.50
N HIS A 101 19.12 6.12 13.82
CA HIS A 101 19.14 5.62 12.45
C HIS A 101 17.97 6.17 11.64
N SER A 102 18.22 7.17 10.79
CA SER A 102 17.23 7.75 9.89
C SER A 102 17.77 7.72 8.46
N THR A 103 17.34 6.74 7.67
CA THR A 103 17.80 6.61 6.27
C THR A 103 17.04 7.54 5.33
N SER A 104 15.94 8.14 5.79
CA SER A 104 15.02 8.92 4.96
C SER A 104 14.61 10.25 5.62
N ASN A 105 14.38 11.27 4.79
CA ASN A 105 14.06 12.62 5.23
C ASN A 105 12.66 12.75 5.89
N PHE A 106 11.78 11.76 5.71
CA PHE A 106 10.43 11.74 6.28
C PHE A 106 10.35 11.16 7.70
N CYS A 107 11.47 10.68 8.27
CA CYS A 107 11.51 10.24 9.66
C CYS A 107 11.13 11.40 10.59
N GLY A 108 10.24 11.15 11.55
CA GLY A 108 9.74 12.14 12.51
C GLY A 108 8.44 12.84 12.09
N MET A 109 7.98 12.66 10.84
CA MET A 109 6.72 13.24 10.37
C MET A 109 5.52 12.81 11.23
N LYS A 110 4.60 13.74 11.46
CA LYS A 110 3.42 13.52 12.32
C LYS A 110 2.25 12.95 11.53
N LYS A 111 1.34 12.30 12.25
CA LYS A 111 0.03 11.89 11.74
C LYS A 111 -0.67 13.07 11.05
N GLY A 112 -1.25 12.82 9.89
CA GLY A 112 -1.88 13.82 9.02
C GLY A 112 -0.93 14.51 8.05
N GLY A 113 0.38 14.30 8.17
CA GLY A 113 1.35 14.75 7.16
C GLY A 113 1.16 14.02 5.82
N ASN A 114 1.59 14.67 4.73
CA ASN A 114 1.61 14.07 3.40
C ASN A 114 3.06 13.69 3.07
N LEU A 115 3.29 12.39 2.91
CA LEU A 115 4.53 11.83 2.37
C LEU A 115 4.50 11.90 0.85
#